data_AF-A0A6I6A4C7-F1
#
_entry.id   AF-A0A6I6A4C7-F1
#
_cell.length_a   1.000
_cell.length_b   1.000
_cell.length_c   1.000
_cell.angle_alpha   90.00
_cell.angle_beta   90.00
_cell.angle_gamma   90.00
#
_symmetry.space_group_name_H-M   'P 1'
#
loop_
_entity.id
_entity.type
_entity.pdbx_description
1 polymer ?
#
loop_
_entity_poly.entity_id
_entity_poly.type
_entity_poly.pdbx_seq_one_letter_code
_entity_poly.pdbx_strand_id
1 'polypeptide(L)'
;MDRNWNELLQELRVTQTGAQILTGFLLTVPFQYRFDELDDYQRVTYLALVLLSALATILFVAPVSLHRLLFRRRLKPQLVDAGHTFARAGLVALALTLAGVTMLLFDVVVSRTAGWVVGGALLVVIAVAWLVLPRLIARRAAADQEAGPV
;
A
#
# COMPACT_ATOMS: atom_id res chain seq x y z
N MET A 1 0.81 22.66 -10.99
CA MET A 1 -0.25 22.21 -10.05
C MET A 1 -1.13 21.17 -10.70
N ASP A 2 -1.90 21.50 -11.75
CA ASP A 2 -2.81 20.52 -12.37
C ASP A 2 -2.07 19.36 -13.06
N ARG A 3 -0.83 19.58 -13.56
CA ARG A 3 0.03 18.51 -14.10
C ARG A 3 0.50 17.52 -13.02
N ASN A 4 1.12 17.98 -11.93
CA ASN A 4 1.55 17.12 -10.82
C ASN A 4 0.37 16.35 -10.21
N TRP A 5 -0.81 16.98 -10.17
CA TRP A 5 -2.05 16.31 -9.73
C TRP A 5 -2.48 15.20 -10.69
N ASN A 6 -2.45 15.44 -12.00
CA ASN A 6 -2.75 14.43 -13.00
C ASN A 6 -1.73 13.27 -12.98
N GLU A 7 -0.44 13.56 -12.78
CA GLU A 7 0.61 12.55 -12.60
C GLU A 7 0.32 11.70 -11.35
N LEU A 8 0.03 12.33 -10.20
CA LEU A 8 -0.37 11.63 -8.97
C LEU A 8 -1.60 10.74 -9.18
N LEU A 9 -2.66 11.25 -9.82
CA LEU A 9 -3.87 10.48 -10.08
C LEU A 9 -3.61 9.31 -11.04
N GLN A 10 -2.68 9.46 -11.99
CA GLN A 10 -2.27 8.38 -12.88
C GLN A 10 -1.50 7.29 -12.12
N GLU A 11 -0.53 7.65 -11.29
CA GLU A 11 0.20 6.72 -10.42
C GLU A 11 -0.73 5.96 -9.47
N LEU A 12 -1.69 6.67 -8.88
CA LEU A 12 -2.72 6.08 -8.02
C LEU A 12 -3.60 5.11 -8.78
N ARG A 13 -4.02 5.44 -10.01
CA ARG A 13 -4.83 4.54 -10.83
C ARG A 13 -4.11 3.24 -11.16
N VAL A 14 -2.81 3.31 -11.46
CA VAL A 14 -1.99 2.11 -11.70
C VAL A 14 -1.95 1.24 -10.43
N THR A 15 -1.70 1.85 -9.28
CA THR A 15 -1.60 1.15 -7.98
C THR A 15 -2.94 0.58 -7.51
N GLN A 16 -4.03 1.31 -7.75
CA GLN A 16 -5.38 0.97 -7.28
C GLN A 16 -5.87 -0.38 -7.83
N THR A 17 -5.50 -0.72 -9.07
CA THR A 17 -5.86 -2.02 -9.68
C THR A 17 -5.36 -3.19 -8.83
N GLY A 18 -4.11 -3.11 -8.35
CA GLY A 18 -3.55 -4.15 -7.47
C GLY A 18 -4.30 -4.28 -6.15
N ALA A 19 -4.67 -3.15 -5.54
CA ALA A 19 -5.45 -3.14 -4.30
C ALA A 19 -6.87 -3.73 -4.50
N GLN A 20 -7.52 -3.42 -5.62
CA GLN A 20 -8.85 -3.95 -5.93
C GLN A 20 -8.82 -5.47 -6.14
N ILE A 21 -7.81 -5.98 -6.84
CA ILE A 21 -7.63 -7.43 -7.05
C ILE A 21 -7.45 -8.14 -5.70
N LEU A 22 -6.55 -7.65 -4.84
CA LEU A 22 -6.33 -8.23 -3.51
C LEU A 22 -7.58 -8.18 -2.63
N THR A 23 -8.29 -7.04 -2.64
CA THR A 23 -9.55 -6.89 -1.91
C THR A 23 -10.58 -7.90 -2.41
N GLY A 24 -10.72 -8.05 -3.73
CA GLY A 24 -11.63 -9.01 -4.34
C GLY A 24 -11.29 -10.44 -3.93
N PHE A 25 -10.02 -10.84 -3.99
CA PHE A 25 -9.59 -12.15 -3.54
C PHE A 25 -9.83 -12.39 -2.06
N LEU A 26 -9.60 -11.39 -1.21
CA LEU A 26 -9.90 -11.52 0.21
C LEU A 26 -11.39 -11.76 0.44
N LEU A 27 -12.27 -11.00 -0.22
CA LEU A 27 -13.71 -11.13 -0.06
C LEU A 27 -14.28 -12.47 -0.51
N THR A 28 -13.57 -13.25 -1.33
CA THR A 28 -14.02 -14.58 -1.75
C THR A 28 -13.65 -15.70 -0.78
N VAL A 29 -12.66 -15.48 0.10
CA VAL A 29 -12.15 -16.47 1.07
C VAL A 29 -13.23 -17.02 2.01
N PRO A 30 -14.16 -16.21 2.57
CA PRO A 30 -15.20 -16.70 3.49
C PRO A 30 -16.18 -17.69 2.88
N PHE A 31 -16.28 -17.70 1.56
CA PHE A 31 -17.19 -18.59 0.83
C PHE A 31 -16.51 -19.89 0.36
N GLN A 32 -15.23 -20.07 0.70
CA GLN A 32 -14.51 -21.31 0.39
C GLN A 32 -14.79 -22.37 1.44
N TYR A 33 -14.90 -23.64 1.03
CA TYR A 33 -15.19 -24.78 1.90
C TYR A 33 -14.31 -24.86 3.15
N ARG A 34 -13.04 -24.45 3.03
CA ARG A 34 -12.03 -24.53 4.11
C ARG A 34 -12.04 -23.33 5.07
N PHE A 35 -12.92 -22.35 4.90
CA PHE A 35 -12.93 -21.18 5.78
C PHE A 35 -13.30 -21.53 7.22
N ASP A 36 -14.19 -22.50 7.41
CA ASP A 36 -14.60 -22.96 8.73
C ASP A 36 -13.52 -23.78 9.46
N GLU A 37 -12.48 -24.23 8.74
CA GLU A 37 -11.31 -24.92 9.30
C GLU A 37 -10.27 -23.95 9.88
N LEU A 38 -10.40 -22.64 9.62
CA LEU A 38 -9.46 -21.65 10.12
C LEU A 38 -9.53 -21.56 11.65
N ASP A 39 -8.36 -21.55 12.28
CA ASP A 39 -8.26 -21.23 13.70
C ASP A 39 -8.53 -19.74 13.97
N ASP A 40 -8.70 -19.40 15.25
CA ASP A 40 -9.06 -18.04 15.65
C ASP A 40 -8.01 -17.00 15.25
N TYR A 41 -6.72 -17.36 15.27
CA TYR A 41 -5.65 -16.46 14.84
C TYR A 41 -5.74 -16.16 13.34
N GLN A 42 -5.94 -17.19 12.51
CA GLN A 42 -6.08 -17.05 11.06
C GLN A 42 -7.32 -16.22 10.72
N ARG A 43 -8.44 -16.46 11.41
CA ARG A 43 -9.68 -15.71 11.21
C ARG A 43 -9.55 -14.24 11.59
N VAL A 44 -8.96 -13.93 12.75
CA VAL A 44 -8.72 -12.54 13.18
C VAL A 44 -7.74 -11.84 12.24
N THR A 45 -6.66 -12.52 11.85
CA THR A 45 -5.68 -12.00 10.88
C THR A 45 -6.34 -11.70 9.54
N TYR A 46 -7.15 -12.63 9.03
CA TYR A 46 -7.92 -12.46 7.81
C TYR A 46 -8.83 -11.21 7.87
N LEU A 47 -9.61 -11.05 8.93
CA LEU A 47 -10.51 -9.89 9.09
C LEU A 47 -9.72 -8.57 9.18
N ALA A 48 -8.58 -8.57 9.86
CA ALA A 48 -7.70 -7.41 9.91
C ALA A 48 -7.16 -7.04 8.51
N LEU A 49 -6.81 -8.03 7.69
CA LEU A 49 -6.36 -7.81 6.31
C LEU A 49 -7.47 -7.29 5.40
N VAL A 50 -8.71 -7.77 5.56
CA VAL A 50 -9.88 -7.23 4.85
C VAL A 50 -10.06 -5.75 5.17
N LEU A 51 -10.03 -5.38 6.46
CA LEU A 51 -10.16 -3.99 6.89
C LEU A 51 -9.01 -3.12 6.37
N LEU A 52 -7.79 -3.65 6.37
CA LEU A 52 -6.62 -2.94 5.87
C LEU A 52 -6.69 -2.70 4.34
N SER A 53 -7.19 -3.68 3.60
CA SER A 53 -7.42 -3.58 2.15
C SER A 53 -8.53 -2.57 1.82
N ALA A 54 -9.61 -2.56 2.61
CA ALA A 54 -10.66 -1.56 2.51
C ALA A 54 -10.13 -0.15 2.81
N LEU A 55 -9.30 -0.01 3.86
CA LEU A 55 -8.66 1.26 4.20
C LEU A 55 -7.73 1.75 3.07
N ALA A 56 -6.91 0.88 2.48
CA ALA A 56 -6.07 1.23 1.34
C ALA A 56 -6.91 1.76 0.17
N THR A 57 -8.04 1.10 -0.13
CA THR A 57 -8.98 1.53 -1.17
C THR A 57 -9.56 2.91 -0.88
N ILE A 58 -10.01 3.16 0.36
CA ILE A 58 -10.53 4.47 0.78
C ILE A 58 -9.46 5.56 0.61
N LEU A 59 -8.23 5.28 1.04
CA LEU A 59 -7.11 6.21 0.95
C LEU A 59 -6.74 6.53 -0.51
N PHE A 60 -6.82 5.57 -1.44
CA PHE A 60 -6.58 5.83 -2.86
C PHE A 60 -7.71 6.63 -3.54
N VAL A 61 -8.95 6.48 -3.08
CA VAL A 61 -10.10 7.23 -3.61
C VAL A 61 -10.18 8.65 -3.01
N ALA A 62 -9.69 8.85 -1.79
CA ALA A 62 -9.76 10.12 -1.05
C ALA A 62 -9.26 11.36 -1.85
N PRO A 63 -8.12 11.32 -2.57
CA PRO A 63 -7.65 12.44 -3.41
C PRO A 63 -8.68 12.89 -4.45
N VAL A 64 -9.35 11.94 -5.11
CA VAL A 64 -10.37 12.24 -6.12
C VAL A 64 -11.56 12.97 -5.50
N SER A 65 -12.02 12.49 -4.33
CA SER A 65 -13.11 13.12 -3.57
C SER A 65 -12.73 14.51 -3.07
N LEU A 66 -11.52 14.67 -2.53
CA LEU A 66 -10.99 15.93 -2.03
C LEU A 66 -10.92 16.98 -3.15
N HIS A 67 -10.40 16.58 -4.31
CA HIS A 67 -10.36 17.44 -5.50
C HIS A 67 -11.76 17.86 -5.92
N ARG A 68 -12.71 16.92 -6.04
CA ARG A 68 -14.09 17.22 -6.46
C ARG A 68 -14.79 18.21 -5.51
N LEU A 69 -14.54 18.12 -4.21
CA LEU A 69 -15.18 18.97 -3.20
C LEU A 69 -14.55 20.36 -3.06
N LEU A 70 -13.22 20.45 -3.13
CA LEU A 70 -12.49 21.69 -2.83
C LEU A 70 -12.05 22.48 -4.07
N PHE A 71 -12.22 21.96 -5.28
CA PHE A 71 -11.86 22.66 -6.53
C PHE A 71 -12.48 24.06 -6.65
N ARG A 72 -13.67 24.27 -6.07
CA ARG A 72 -14.35 25.58 -6.07
C ARG A 72 -13.80 26.61 -5.07
N ARG A 73 -12.91 26.21 -4.15
CA ARG A 73 -12.42 27.07 -3.05
C ARG A 73 -11.02 27.70 -3.27
N ARG A 74 -10.39 27.52 -4.44
CA ARG A 74 -9.05 28.04 -4.80
C ARG A 74 -7.87 27.65 -3.85
N LEU A 75 -8.06 26.69 -2.95
CA LEU A 75 -7.03 26.20 -2.01
C LEU A 75 -6.05 25.18 -2.64
N LYS A 76 -5.56 25.47 -3.85
CA LYS A 76 -4.81 24.51 -4.69
C LYS A 76 -3.57 23.85 -4.03
N PRO A 77 -2.73 24.54 -3.23
CA PRO A 77 -1.51 23.93 -2.66
C PRO A 77 -1.81 22.85 -1.61
N GLN A 78 -2.74 23.13 -0.69
CA GLN A 78 -3.08 22.25 0.43
C GLN A 78 -3.74 20.93 -0.04
N LEU A 79 -4.41 20.94 -1.20
CA LEU A 79 -4.97 19.73 -1.80
C LEU A 79 -3.89 18.75 -2.26
N VAL A 80 -2.78 19.24 -2.80
CA VAL A 80 -1.71 18.40 -3.35
C VAL A 80 -0.96 17.70 -2.22
N ASP A 81 -0.68 18.41 -1.13
CA ASP A 81 -0.02 17.84 0.05
C ASP A 81 -0.89 16.78 0.75
N ALA A 82 -2.18 17.06 0.90
CA ALA A 82 -3.15 16.09 1.43
C ALA A 82 -3.27 14.87 0.50
N GLY A 83 -3.32 15.08 -0.82
CA GLY A 83 -3.35 14.01 -1.82
C GLY A 83 -2.13 13.10 -1.75
N HIS A 84 -0.92 13.66 -1.64
CA HIS A 84 0.30 12.89 -1.45
C HIS A 84 0.32 12.12 -0.12
N THR A 85 -0.24 12.70 0.94
CA THR A 85 -0.34 12.03 2.25
C THR A 85 -1.27 10.83 2.18
N PHE A 86 -2.46 10.97 1.57
CA PHE A 86 -3.37 9.86 1.34
C PHE A 86 -2.76 8.79 0.42
N ALA A 87 -2.09 9.19 -0.65
CA ALA A 87 -1.41 8.25 -1.55
C ALA A 87 -0.33 7.43 -0.82
N ARG A 88 0.52 8.08 -0.03
CA ARG A 88 1.55 7.40 0.78
C ARG A 88 0.94 6.48 1.82
N ALA A 89 -0.07 6.93 2.56
CA ALA A 89 -0.76 6.11 3.54
C ALA A 89 -1.45 4.89 2.90
N GLY A 90 -2.09 5.09 1.75
CA GLY A 90 -2.72 4.01 0.98
C GLY A 90 -1.72 2.98 0.48
N LEU A 91 -0.55 3.44 0.00
CA LEU A 91 0.55 2.57 -0.37
C LEU A 91 0.99 1.72 0.82
N VAL A 92 1.24 2.34 1.98
CA VAL A 92 1.63 1.63 3.21
C VAL A 92 0.60 0.57 3.59
N ALA A 93 -0.68 0.92 3.61
CA ALA A 93 -1.75 -0.03 3.89
C ALA A 93 -1.77 -1.20 2.89
N LEU A 94 -1.60 -0.92 1.59
CA LEU A 94 -1.52 -1.95 0.55
C LEU A 94 -0.33 -2.89 0.75
N ALA A 95 0.85 -2.36 1.08
CA ALA A 95 2.05 -3.17 1.28
C ALA A 95 1.94 -4.05 2.54
N LEU A 96 1.38 -3.52 3.63
CA LEU A 96 1.07 -4.30 4.83
C LEU A 96 0.03 -5.39 4.53
N THR A 97 -0.98 -5.09 3.70
CA THR A 97 -1.96 -6.09 3.25
C THR A 97 -1.28 -7.20 2.46
N LEU A 98 -0.43 -6.86 1.48
CA LEU A 98 0.33 -7.85 0.69
C LEU A 98 1.20 -8.75 1.58
N ALA A 99 1.93 -8.16 2.51
CA ALA A 99 2.77 -8.90 3.44
C ALA A 99 1.94 -9.83 4.33
N GLY A 100 0.84 -9.32 4.90
CA GLY A 100 -0.02 -10.09 5.78
C GLY A 100 -0.83 -11.17 5.06
N VAL A 101 -1.29 -10.95 3.83
CA VAL A 101 -1.95 -11.98 3.02
C VAL A 101 -0.99 -13.11 2.70
N THR A 102 0.25 -12.78 2.35
CA THR A 102 1.29 -13.79 2.10
C THR A 102 1.63 -14.55 3.38
N MET A 103 1.77 -13.85 4.52
CA MET A 103 1.96 -14.45 5.84
C MET A 103 0.84 -15.45 6.16
N LEU A 104 -0.43 -15.03 6.01
CA LEU A 104 -1.61 -15.85 6.25
C LEU A 104 -1.67 -17.06 5.32
N LEU A 105 -1.32 -16.88 4.03
CA LEU A 105 -1.28 -17.97 3.07
C LEU A 105 -0.28 -19.06 3.49
N PHE A 106 0.95 -18.68 3.85
CA PHE A 106 1.97 -19.65 4.29
C PHE A 106 1.62 -20.28 5.64
N ASP A 107 0.97 -19.55 6.51
CA ASP A 107 0.45 -20.05 7.77
C ASP A 107 -0.60 -21.16 7.57
N VAL A 108 -1.57 -20.93 6.67
CA VAL A 108 -2.62 -21.90 6.34
C VAL A 108 -2.09 -23.11 5.56
N VAL A 109 -1.15 -22.89 4.63
CA VAL A 109 -0.70 -23.93 3.69
C VAL A 109 0.47 -24.76 4.25
N VAL A 110 1.35 -24.15 5.04
CA VAL A 110 2.60 -24.77 5.49
C VAL A 110 2.64 -24.89 7.00
N SER A 111 2.73 -23.76 7.71
CA SER A 111 2.76 -23.68 9.17
C SER A 111 2.83 -22.24 9.65
N ARG A 112 2.43 -21.99 10.90
CA ARG A 112 2.53 -20.67 11.55
C ARG A 112 3.93 -20.09 11.46
N THR A 113 4.96 -20.88 11.74
CA THR A 113 6.37 -20.42 11.69
C THR A 113 6.77 -19.99 10.28
N ALA A 114 6.40 -20.76 9.25
CA ALA A 114 6.62 -20.38 7.85
C ALA A 114 5.91 -19.07 7.50
N GLY A 115 4.67 -18.90 7.97
CA GLY A 115 3.93 -17.65 7.82
C GLY A 115 4.71 -16.45 8.37
N TRP A 116 5.15 -16.52 9.63
CA TRP A 116 5.89 -15.44 10.29
C TRP A 116 7.23 -15.12 9.60
N VAL A 117 7.96 -16.15 9.16
CA VAL A 117 9.23 -15.97 8.43
C VAL A 117 9.00 -15.25 7.11
N VAL A 118 8.03 -15.71 6.30
CA VAL A 118 7.75 -15.11 5.00
C VAL A 118 7.17 -13.71 5.14
N GLY A 119 6.24 -13.50 6.07
CA GLY A 119 5.67 -12.19 6.37
C GLY A 119 6.75 -11.19 6.81
N GLY A 120 7.62 -11.60 7.74
CA GLY A 120 8.74 -10.79 8.20
C GLY A 120 9.74 -10.48 7.07
N ALA A 121 10.11 -11.47 6.27
CA ALA A 121 11.01 -11.28 5.13
C ALA A 121 10.42 -10.30 4.10
N LEU A 122 9.13 -10.41 3.80
CA LEU A 122 8.46 -9.53 2.85
C LEU A 122 8.35 -8.10 3.38
N LEU A 123 8.08 -7.91 4.67
CA LEU A 123 8.13 -6.60 5.32
C LEU A 123 9.54 -5.97 5.24
N VAL A 124 10.59 -6.76 5.43
CA VAL A 124 11.97 -6.29 5.26
C VAL A 124 12.23 -5.86 3.81
N VAL A 125 11.81 -6.66 2.82
CA VAL A 125 11.95 -6.31 1.41
C VAL A 125 11.21 -5.01 1.08
N ILE A 126 9.98 -4.85 1.56
CA ILE A 126 9.20 -3.62 1.40
C ILE A 126 9.91 -2.43 2.04
N ALA A 127 10.38 -2.58 3.28
CA ALA A 127 11.08 -1.52 4.00
C ALA A 127 12.38 -1.12 3.29
N VAL A 128 13.16 -2.09 2.78
CA VAL A 128 14.37 -1.82 1.99
C VAL A 128 14.04 -1.08 0.71
N ALA A 129 13.05 -1.55 -0.05
CA ALA A 129 12.65 -0.91 -1.30
C ALA A 129 12.17 0.53 -1.10
N TRP A 130 11.45 0.82 -0.01
CA TRP A 130 10.86 2.15 0.23
C TRP A 130 11.72 3.11 1.04
N LEU A 131 12.60 2.61 1.91
CA LEU A 131 13.36 3.45 2.82
C LEU A 131 14.85 3.47 2.49
N VAL A 132 15.41 2.36 2.01
CA VAL A 132 16.84 2.26 1.73
C VAL A 132 17.12 2.76 0.31
N LEU A 133 16.40 2.26 -0.69
CA LEU A 133 16.63 2.62 -2.09
C LEU A 133 16.51 4.13 -2.37
N PRO A 134 15.43 4.84 -1.99
CA PRO A 134 15.35 6.28 -2.23
C PRO A 134 16.39 7.08 -1.44
N ARG A 135 16.77 6.64 -0.23
CA ARG A 135 17.86 7.29 0.51
C ARG A 135 19.22 7.11 -0.15
N LEU A 136 19.48 5.94 -0.75
CA LEU A 136 20.70 5.69 -1.51
C LEU A 136 20.74 6.54 -2.78
N ILE A 137 19.62 6.65 -3.51
CA ILE A 137 19.52 7.50 -4.70
C ILE A 137 19.73 8.96 -4.32
N ALA A 138 19.07 9.45 -3.27
CA ALA A 138 19.24 10.82 -2.78
C ALA A 138 20.68 11.13 -2.35
N ARG A 139 21.35 10.19 -1.68
CA ARG A 139 22.77 10.32 -1.30
C ARG A 139 23.70 10.37 -2.51
N ARG A 140 23.46 9.54 -3.53
CA ARG A 140 24.25 9.56 -4.78
C ARG A 140 24.06 10.86 -5.54
N ALA A 141 22.82 11.34 -5.66
CA ALA A 141 22.54 12.60 -6.32
C ALA A 141 23.20 13.81 -5.62
N ALA A 142 23.29 13.79 -4.29
CA ALA A 142 24.02 14.80 -3.53
C ALA A 142 25.54 14.72 -3.77
N ALA A 143 26.11 13.51 -3.81
CA ALA A 143 27.54 13.30 -4.09
C ALA A 143 27.93 13.73 -5.52
N ASP A 144 27.07 13.49 -6.51
CA ASP A 144 27.31 13.91 -7.90
C ASP A 144 27.26 15.44 -8.08
N GLN A 145 26.47 16.14 -7.26
CA GLN A 145 26.41 17.61 -7.25
C GLN A 145 27.64 18.24 -6.59
N GLU A 146 28.21 17.58 -5.58
CA GLU A 146 29.48 18.00 -4.95
C GLU A 146 30.70 17.73 -5.84
N ALA A 147 30.61 16.75 -6.75
CA ALA A 147 31.71 16.38 -7.65
C ALA A 147 31.96 17.38 -8.81
N GLY A 148 30.95 18.20 -9.17
CA GLY A 148 31.06 19.31 -10.14
C GLY A 148 31.45 18.92 -11.60
N PRO A 149 30.96 19.59 -12.64
CA PRO A 149 31.41 19.34 -14.00
C PRO A 149 32.85 19.86 -14.15
N VAL A 150 33.79 18.95 -14.45
CA VAL A 150 35.18 19.26 -14.82
C VAL A 150 35.23 19.95 -16.17
#